data_AF-A0A1J5K9X8-F1
#
_entry.id   AF-A0A1J5K9X8-F1
#
_cell.length_a   1.000
_cell.length_b   1.000
_cell.length_c   1.000
_cell.angle_alpha   90.00
_cell.angle_beta   90.00
_cell.angle_gamma   90.00
#
_symmetry.space_group_name_H-M   'P 1'
#
loop_
_entity.id
_entity.type
_entity.pdbx_description
1 polymer ?
#
loop_
_entity_poly.entity_id
_entity_poly.type
_entity_poly.pdbx_seq_one_letter_code
_entity_poly.pdbx_strand_id
1 'polypeptide(L)'
;MKQIFLYLSLLFLVCSCISIKADATVSDIEVLNDSEIEANINITLQDSLAFQLCQIYGSDQGVREPYITGGKINYKYVQKIDSLNFKKVAAFVKQNGFPTKELLGARNYKNECVQAAVVSVLLHNPHILVKNEEYFNLFLNEVKRGNLKAETYATILDKYYWAKRGNKNRVLYGSQFGMPCKNTREESNAARVKIGLEPLNNDDFIDCED
;
A
#
# COMPACT_ATOMS: atom_id res chain seq x y z
N MET A 1 23.49 -46.39 31.81
CA MET A 1 23.66 -45.80 30.46
C MET A 1 22.81 -44.55 30.17
N LYS A 2 21.88 -44.11 31.02
CA LYS A 2 21.11 -42.86 30.80
C LYS A 2 21.56 -41.63 31.61
N GLN A 3 22.48 -41.79 32.59
CA GLN A 3 22.96 -40.67 33.42
C GLN A 3 24.31 -40.08 32.97
N ILE A 4 25.04 -40.72 32.05
CA ILE A 4 26.32 -40.20 31.53
C ILE A 4 26.10 -39.18 30.40
N PHE A 5 24.97 -39.27 29.68
CA PHE A 5 24.63 -38.35 28.58
C PHE A 5 24.11 -36.97 29.04
N LEU A 6 23.66 -36.84 30.29
CA LEU A 6 23.16 -35.56 30.82
C LEU A 6 24.29 -34.62 31.25
N TYR A 7 25.47 -35.15 31.59
CA TYR A 7 26.63 -34.33 31.99
C TYR A 7 27.46 -33.84 30.81
N LEU A 8 27.39 -34.51 29.64
CA LEU A 8 28.10 -34.06 28.42
C LEU A 8 27.41 -32.87 27.73
N SER A 9 26.10 -32.70 27.91
CA SER A 9 25.34 -31.58 27.33
C SER A 9 25.44 -30.29 28.14
N LEU A 10 25.77 -30.37 29.44
CA LEU A 10 26.01 -29.20 30.27
C LEU A 10 27.43 -28.61 30.07
N LEU A 11 28.41 -29.39 29.60
CA LEU A 11 29.76 -28.88 29.33
C LEU A 11 29.83 -28.00 28.07
N PHE A 12 28.91 -28.17 27.12
CA PHE A 12 28.80 -27.33 25.93
C PHE A 12 28.01 -26.02 26.16
N LEU A 13 27.22 -25.94 27.24
CA LEU A 13 26.48 -24.72 27.57
C LEU A 13 27.28 -23.71 28.40
N VAL A 14 28.43 -24.11 28.97
CA VAL A 14 29.29 -23.22 29.78
C VAL A 14 30.54 -22.76 29.01
N CYS A 15 30.76 -23.25 27.78
CA CYS A 15 31.91 -22.86 26.94
C CYS A 15 31.58 -21.89 25.78
N SER A 16 30.36 -21.34 25.70
CA SER A 16 30.03 -20.26 24.75
C SER A 16 30.07 -18.85 25.37
N CYS A 17 30.33 -18.75 26.68
CA CYS A 17 30.74 -17.51 27.34
C CYS A 17 32.26 -17.43 27.48
N ILE A 18 33.03 -17.97 26.52
CA ILE A 18 34.43 -17.58 26.37
C ILE A 18 34.39 -16.14 25.91
N SER A 19 34.67 -15.25 26.85
CA SER A 19 35.07 -13.88 26.62
C SER A 19 36.01 -13.83 25.42
N ILE A 20 35.48 -13.44 24.27
CA ILE A 20 36.26 -12.72 23.28
C ILE A 20 36.61 -11.42 23.99
N LYS A 21 37.72 -11.42 24.74
CA LYS A 21 38.51 -10.20 24.88
C LYS A 21 39.00 -9.90 23.46
N ALA A 22 38.14 -9.24 22.70
CA ALA A 22 38.63 -8.39 21.65
C ALA A 22 39.40 -7.31 22.40
N ASP A 23 40.73 -7.34 22.29
CA ASP A 23 41.47 -6.08 22.22
C ASP A 23 40.91 -5.34 21.01
N ALA A 24 39.76 -4.69 21.19
CA ALA A 24 39.36 -3.59 20.36
C ALA A 24 40.31 -2.47 20.76
N THR A 25 41.45 -2.39 20.09
CA THR A 25 42.17 -1.13 20.00
C THR A 25 41.14 -0.09 19.56
N VAL A 26 40.90 0.92 20.40
CA VAL A 26 40.11 2.11 20.07
C VAL A 26 40.94 2.92 19.07
N SER A 27 41.02 2.38 17.86
CA SER A 27 41.62 2.89 16.64
C SER A 27 41.03 1.95 15.58
N ASP A 28 39.77 2.11 15.19
CA ASP A 28 39.38 3.11 14.21
C ASP A 28 37.87 3.37 14.38
N ILE A 29 37.47 4.22 15.33
CA ILE A 29 36.15 4.83 15.23
C ILE A 29 36.27 5.86 14.12
N GLU A 30 35.93 5.46 12.88
CA GLU A 30 35.60 6.43 11.84
C GLU A 30 34.45 7.28 12.40
N VAL A 31 34.80 8.49 12.84
CA VAL A 31 33.81 9.49 13.20
C VAL A 31 33.14 9.87 11.90
N LEU A 32 31.98 9.25 11.65
CA LEU A 32 31.13 9.62 10.53
C LEU A 32 30.88 11.12 10.62
N ASN A 33 31.09 11.82 9.51
CA ASN A 33 30.76 13.23 9.46
C ASN A 33 29.22 13.40 9.47
N ASP A 34 28.76 14.61 9.81
CA ASP A 34 27.32 14.89 9.94
C ASP A 34 26.52 14.50 8.68
N SER A 35 27.11 14.62 7.48
CA SER A 35 26.46 14.26 6.22
C SER A 35 26.28 12.75 6.05
N GLU A 36 27.23 11.94 6.52
CA GLU A 36 27.13 10.47 6.50
C GLU A 36 26.12 9.98 7.52
N ILE A 37 26.04 10.63 8.69
CA ILE A 37 25.02 10.34 9.70
C ILE A 37 23.63 10.64 9.13
N GLU A 38 23.43 11.82 8.53
CA GLU A 38 22.16 12.20 7.92
C GLU A 38 21.75 11.22 6.79
N ALA A 39 22.70 10.85 5.92
CA ALA A 39 22.46 9.87 4.87
C ALA A 39 22.04 8.50 5.42
N ASN A 40 22.70 8.01 6.46
CA ASN A 40 22.37 6.74 7.10
C ASN A 40 21.00 6.76 7.80
N ILE A 41 20.65 7.87 8.46
CA ILE A 41 19.32 8.08 9.05
C ILE A 41 18.24 8.06 7.97
N ASN A 42 18.47 8.75 6.85
CA ASN A 42 17.53 8.81 5.75
C ASN A 42 17.33 7.42 5.11
N ILE A 43 18.42 6.66 4.88
CA ILE A 43 18.33 5.27 4.40
C ILE A 43 17.53 4.40 5.38
N THR A 44 17.79 4.52 6.68
CA THR A 44 17.08 3.75 7.71
C THR A 44 15.59 4.06 7.72
N LEU A 45 15.22 5.34 7.57
CA LEU A 45 13.83 5.77 7.47
C LEU A 45 13.16 5.21 6.20
N GLN A 46 13.80 5.37 5.05
CA GLN A 46 13.32 4.86 3.76
C GLN A 46 13.06 3.35 3.81
N ASP A 47 13.97 2.60 4.42
CA ASP A 47 13.86 1.14 4.58
C ASP A 47 12.72 0.75 5.51
N SER A 48 12.55 1.47 6.62
CA SER A 48 11.45 1.25 7.56
C SER A 48 10.08 1.48 6.90
N LEU A 49 9.93 2.59 6.16
CA LEU A 49 8.70 2.91 5.45
C LEU A 49 8.40 1.88 4.34
N ALA A 50 9.43 1.48 3.58
CA ALA A 50 9.30 0.46 2.55
C ALA A 50 8.89 -0.89 3.14
N PHE A 51 9.51 -1.29 4.26
CA PHE A 51 9.15 -2.50 4.97
C PHE A 51 7.69 -2.48 5.44
N GLN A 52 7.23 -1.36 6.01
CA GLN A 52 5.84 -1.20 6.42
C GLN A 52 4.86 -1.35 5.24
N LEU A 53 5.16 -0.76 4.08
CA LEU A 53 4.34 -0.92 2.87
C LEU A 53 4.31 -2.38 2.41
N CYS A 54 5.45 -3.07 2.40
CA CYS A 54 5.50 -4.47 2.00
C CYS A 54 4.78 -5.41 2.97
N GLN A 55 4.76 -5.10 4.27
CA GLN A 55 3.92 -5.83 5.24
C GLN A 55 2.43 -5.65 4.95
N ILE A 56 2.01 -4.42 4.63
CA ILE A 56 0.62 -4.15 4.25
C ILE A 56 0.27 -4.90 2.96
N TYR A 57 1.12 -4.80 1.93
CA TYR A 57 0.91 -5.48 0.65
C TYR A 57 0.85 -7.00 0.79
N GLY A 58 1.81 -7.60 1.51
CA GLY A 58 1.82 -9.04 1.74
C GLY A 58 0.59 -9.51 2.51
N SER A 59 0.10 -8.73 3.48
CA SER A 59 -1.15 -9.03 4.17
C SER A 59 -2.38 -8.89 3.26
N ASP A 60 -2.40 -7.91 2.36
CA ASP A 60 -3.50 -7.66 1.42
C ASP A 60 -3.55 -8.75 0.34
N GLN A 61 -2.44 -9.08 -0.29
CA GLN A 61 -2.40 -10.09 -1.34
C GLN A 61 -2.44 -11.52 -0.79
N GLY A 62 -1.76 -11.79 0.33
CA GLY A 62 -1.62 -13.14 0.87
C GLY A 62 -2.94 -13.81 1.28
N VAL A 63 -3.98 -13.04 1.65
CA VAL A 63 -5.30 -13.61 1.97
C VAL A 63 -6.06 -14.12 0.75
N ARG A 64 -5.56 -13.84 -0.45
CA ARG A 64 -6.10 -14.30 -1.75
C ARG A 64 -5.36 -15.53 -2.27
N GLU A 65 -4.25 -15.94 -1.66
CA GLU A 65 -3.44 -17.10 -2.08
C GLU A 65 -4.25 -18.40 -2.24
N PRO A 66 -5.22 -18.72 -1.36
CA PRO A 66 -6.06 -19.90 -1.56
C PRO A 66 -6.85 -19.86 -2.88
N TYR A 67 -7.28 -18.69 -3.35
CA TYR A 67 -7.98 -18.58 -4.63
C TYR A 67 -7.04 -18.82 -5.82
N ILE A 68 -5.82 -18.27 -5.75
CA ILE A 68 -4.78 -18.41 -6.78
C ILE A 68 -4.37 -19.89 -6.95
N THR A 69 -4.34 -20.63 -5.85
CA THR A 69 -3.96 -22.05 -5.81
C THR A 69 -5.13 -23.02 -6.04
N GLY A 70 -6.31 -22.52 -6.43
CA GLY A 70 -7.50 -23.36 -6.71
C GLY A 70 -8.25 -23.85 -5.46
N GLY A 71 -7.89 -23.34 -4.29
CA GLY A 71 -8.57 -23.56 -3.01
C GLY A 71 -9.80 -22.68 -2.80
N LYS A 72 -10.44 -22.84 -1.64
CA LYS A 72 -11.61 -22.07 -1.23
C LYS A 72 -11.21 -20.81 -0.48
N ILE A 73 -11.74 -19.67 -0.89
CA ILE A 73 -11.52 -18.38 -0.23
C ILE A 73 -12.60 -18.09 0.82
N ASN A 74 -12.18 -17.61 1.99
CA ASN A 74 -13.10 -17.11 3.00
C ASN A 74 -13.32 -15.60 2.81
N TYR A 75 -14.31 -15.23 2.01
CA TYR A 75 -14.59 -13.82 1.70
C TYR A 75 -14.85 -12.94 2.93
N LYS A 76 -15.45 -13.47 4.00
CA LYS A 76 -15.66 -12.71 5.24
C LYS A 76 -14.33 -12.38 5.93
N TYR A 77 -13.36 -13.28 5.86
CA TYR A 77 -12.02 -13.05 6.39
C TYR A 77 -11.25 -12.05 5.51
N VAL A 78 -11.29 -12.22 4.18
CA VAL A 78 -10.68 -11.28 3.23
C VAL A 78 -11.18 -9.87 3.45
N GLN A 79 -12.50 -9.66 3.56
CA GLN A 79 -13.09 -8.34 3.81
C GLN A 79 -12.60 -7.68 5.11
N LYS A 80 -12.36 -8.47 6.17
CA LYS A 80 -11.80 -7.95 7.43
C LYS A 80 -10.36 -7.51 7.27
N ILE A 81 -9.55 -8.29 6.56
CA ILE A 81 -8.14 -7.97 6.30
C ILE A 81 -8.01 -6.78 5.36
N ASP A 82 -8.83 -6.72 4.31
CA ASP A 82 -8.97 -5.59 3.42
C ASP A 82 -9.29 -4.31 4.20
N SER A 83 -10.28 -4.35 5.11
CA SER A 83 -10.64 -3.20 5.96
C SER A 83 -9.52 -2.79 6.92
N LEU A 84 -8.78 -3.75 7.47
CA LEU A 84 -7.65 -3.48 8.36
C LEU A 84 -6.51 -2.81 7.59
N ASN A 85 -6.16 -3.34 6.42
CA ASN A 85 -5.10 -2.80 5.58
C ASN A 85 -5.46 -1.42 5.04
N PHE A 86 -6.75 -1.15 4.74
CA PHE A 86 -7.19 0.20 4.42
C PHE A 86 -6.85 1.19 5.52
N LYS A 87 -7.15 0.86 6.79
CA LYS A 87 -6.81 1.73 7.93
C LYS A 87 -5.30 1.94 8.06
N LYS A 88 -4.49 0.89 7.85
CA LYS A 88 -3.02 0.99 7.87
C LYS A 88 -2.49 1.89 6.76
N VAL A 89 -3.01 1.75 5.53
CA VAL A 89 -2.68 2.62 4.40
C VAL A 89 -3.07 4.06 4.68
N ALA A 90 -4.29 4.30 5.15
CA ALA A 90 -4.73 5.65 5.47
C ALA A 90 -3.85 6.30 6.56
N ALA A 91 -3.47 5.54 7.60
CA ALA A 91 -2.55 6.01 8.62
C ALA A 91 -1.14 6.30 8.05
N PHE A 92 -0.60 5.42 7.22
CA PHE A 92 0.67 5.61 6.54
C PHE A 92 0.67 6.91 5.73
N VAL A 93 -0.34 7.10 4.87
CA VAL A 93 -0.45 8.28 3.99
C VAL A 93 -0.67 9.55 4.80
N LYS A 94 -1.46 9.50 5.87
CA LYS A 94 -1.66 10.64 6.77
C LYS A 94 -0.38 11.07 7.49
N GLN A 95 0.50 10.13 7.84
CA GLN A 95 1.74 10.40 8.56
C GLN A 95 2.90 10.79 7.64
N ASN A 96 3.03 10.12 6.49
CA ASN A 96 4.24 10.20 5.66
C ASN A 96 3.98 10.76 4.25
N GLY A 97 2.71 10.90 3.84
CA GLY A 97 2.33 11.18 2.45
C GLY A 97 2.21 9.91 1.60
N PHE A 98 1.79 10.08 0.34
CA PHE A 98 1.69 8.96 -0.59
C PHE A 98 3.08 8.38 -0.92
N PRO A 99 3.22 7.05 -1.10
CA PRO A 99 4.48 6.42 -1.51
C PRO A 99 5.03 6.98 -2.84
N THR A 100 6.12 7.73 -2.77
CA THR A 100 6.86 8.23 -3.94
C THR A 100 8.30 7.74 -3.94
N LYS A 101 8.98 7.89 -5.08
CA LYS A 101 10.40 7.54 -5.21
C LYS A 101 11.27 8.42 -4.30
N GLU A 102 10.88 9.66 -4.09
CA GLU A 102 11.55 10.64 -3.25
C GLU A 102 11.43 10.26 -1.77
N LEU A 103 10.23 9.86 -1.33
CA LEU A 103 9.98 9.45 0.07
C LEU A 103 10.71 8.16 0.44
N LEU A 104 10.79 7.20 -0.50
CA LEU A 104 11.21 5.83 -0.20
C LEU A 104 12.60 5.49 -0.74
N GLY A 105 13.19 6.38 -1.53
CA GLY A 105 14.44 6.13 -2.24
C GLY A 105 14.27 5.19 -3.44
N ALA A 106 15.09 5.40 -4.47
CA ALA A 106 15.03 4.64 -5.71
C ALA A 106 15.20 3.12 -5.51
N ARG A 107 16.02 2.72 -4.52
CA ARG A 107 16.30 1.32 -4.22
C ARG A 107 15.06 0.59 -3.71
N ASN A 108 14.27 1.21 -2.84
CA ASN A 108 13.08 0.57 -2.29
C ASN A 108 11.88 0.72 -3.22
N TYR A 109 11.76 1.88 -3.90
CA TYR A 109 10.63 2.16 -4.77
C TYR A 109 10.54 1.23 -5.98
N LYS A 110 11.60 0.51 -6.36
CA LYS A 110 11.54 -0.49 -7.44
C LYS A 110 10.78 -1.77 -7.05
N ASN A 111 10.52 -2.01 -5.76
CA ASN A 111 9.83 -3.21 -5.32
C ASN A 111 8.32 -3.08 -5.55
N GLU A 112 7.72 -4.12 -6.11
CA GLU A 112 6.27 -4.18 -6.36
C GLU A 112 5.47 -3.92 -5.08
N CYS A 113 5.86 -4.57 -3.98
CA CYS A 113 5.18 -4.41 -2.69
C CYS A 113 5.22 -2.99 -2.14
N VAL A 114 6.12 -2.14 -2.64
CA VAL A 114 6.17 -0.71 -2.30
C VAL A 114 5.26 0.09 -3.21
N GLN A 115 5.36 -0.10 -4.53
CA GLN A 115 4.58 0.66 -5.52
C GLN A 115 3.08 0.34 -5.48
N ALA A 116 2.74 -0.94 -5.30
CA ALA A 116 1.37 -1.42 -5.42
C ALA A 116 0.59 -1.37 -4.10
N ALA A 117 1.27 -1.32 -2.94
CA ALA A 117 0.64 -1.40 -1.60
C ALA A 117 -0.62 -0.55 -1.47
N VAL A 118 -0.48 0.77 -1.68
CA VAL A 118 -1.58 1.71 -1.46
C VAL A 118 -2.67 1.48 -2.49
N VAL A 119 -2.34 1.44 -3.79
CA VAL A 119 -3.34 1.33 -4.86
C VAL A 119 -4.14 0.02 -4.75
N SER A 120 -3.49 -1.11 -4.50
CA SER A 120 -4.17 -2.41 -4.34
C SER A 120 -5.16 -2.40 -3.17
N VAL A 121 -4.74 -1.89 -2.01
CA VAL A 121 -5.60 -1.81 -0.82
C VAL A 121 -6.82 -0.90 -1.07
N LEU A 122 -6.62 0.22 -1.76
CA LEU A 122 -7.71 1.14 -2.11
C LEU A 122 -8.70 0.50 -3.11
N LEU A 123 -8.20 -0.24 -4.11
CA LEU A 123 -9.03 -0.98 -5.06
C LEU A 123 -9.86 -2.09 -4.40
N HIS A 124 -9.39 -2.64 -3.28
CA HIS A 124 -10.14 -3.65 -2.52
C HIS A 124 -11.21 -3.04 -1.60
N ASN A 125 -11.08 -1.77 -1.21
CA ASN A 125 -12.06 -1.08 -0.34
C ASN A 125 -12.52 0.29 -0.87
N PRO A 126 -12.91 0.40 -2.15
CA PRO A 126 -13.21 1.69 -2.77
C PRO A 126 -14.46 2.34 -2.16
N HIS A 127 -15.34 1.52 -1.57
CA HIS A 127 -16.53 2.00 -0.86
C HIS A 127 -16.23 2.90 0.34
N ILE A 128 -15.08 2.73 1.00
CA ILE A 128 -14.69 3.57 2.14
C ILE A 128 -14.35 4.98 1.64
N LEU A 129 -13.64 5.07 0.51
CA LEU A 129 -13.31 6.36 -0.12
C LEU A 129 -14.55 7.10 -0.58
N VAL A 130 -15.48 6.42 -1.26
CA VAL A 130 -16.68 7.07 -1.80
C VAL A 130 -17.66 7.52 -0.70
N LYS A 131 -17.72 6.78 0.43
CA LYS A 131 -18.70 7.04 1.50
C LYS A 131 -18.16 7.87 2.67
N ASN A 132 -16.87 8.15 2.71
CA ASN A 132 -16.25 8.90 3.80
C ASN A 132 -15.43 10.06 3.23
N GLU A 133 -15.89 11.27 3.51
CA GLU A 133 -15.28 12.50 3.00
C GLU A 133 -13.86 12.74 3.54
N GLU A 134 -13.55 12.33 4.78
CA GLU A 134 -12.18 12.45 5.33
C GLU A 134 -11.20 11.64 4.47
N TYR A 135 -11.54 10.37 4.19
CA TYR A 135 -10.67 9.52 3.37
C TYR A 135 -10.67 9.94 1.91
N PHE A 136 -11.80 10.38 1.35
CA PHE A 136 -11.83 10.97 0.02
C PHE A 136 -10.83 12.14 -0.08
N ASN A 137 -10.92 13.09 0.85
CA ASN A 137 -10.08 14.28 0.86
C ASN A 137 -8.60 13.96 1.15
N LEU A 138 -8.30 12.95 1.97
CA LEU A 138 -6.93 12.48 2.20
C LEU A 138 -6.24 12.14 0.88
N PHE A 139 -6.85 11.30 0.05
CA PHE A 139 -6.24 10.87 -1.21
C PHE A 139 -6.38 11.92 -2.33
N LEU A 140 -7.46 12.72 -2.34
CA LEU A 140 -7.56 13.87 -3.23
C LEU A 140 -6.42 14.86 -3.02
N ASN A 141 -6.01 15.11 -1.76
CA ASN A 141 -4.89 16.00 -1.49
C ASN A 141 -3.58 15.46 -2.04
N GLU A 142 -3.38 14.14 -2.05
CA GLU A 142 -2.22 13.53 -2.71
C GLU A 142 -2.29 13.65 -4.24
N VAL A 143 -3.49 13.64 -4.83
CA VAL A 143 -3.67 13.99 -6.25
C VAL A 143 -3.27 15.42 -6.52
N LYS A 144 -3.75 16.37 -5.72
CA LYS A 144 -3.44 17.80 -5.86
C LYS A 144 -1.94 18.10 -5.68
N ARG A 145 -1.24 17.30 -4.87
CA ARG A 145 0.23 17.39 -4.69
C ARG A 145 1.01 16.74 -5.83
N GLY A 146 0.35 16.02 -6.74
CA GLY A 146 1.00 15.28 -7.83
C GLY A 146 1.60 13.94 -7.39
N ASN A 147 1.40 13.51 -6.14
CA ASN A 147 1.93 12.25 -5.62
C ASN A 147 1.08 11.04 -6.05
N LEU A 148 -0.21 11.24 -6.30
CA LEU A 148 -1.14 10.25 -6.86
C LEU A 148 -1.70 10.76 -8.20
N LYS A 149 -1.65 9.94 -9.25
CA LYS A 149 -2.25 10.32 -10.54
C LYS A 149 -3.77 10.38 -10.44
N ALA A 150 -4.37 11.41 -11.02
CA ALA A 150 -5.82 11.60 -11.01
C ALA A 150 -6.57 10.45 -11.71
N GLU A 151 -6.00 9.88 -12.78
CA GLU A 151 -6.54 8.73 -13.51
C GLU A 151 -6.52 7.45 -12.66
N THR A 152 -5.45 7.25 -11.88
CA THR A 152 -5.38 6.14 -10.92
C THR A 152 -6.43 6.31 -9.82
N TYR A 153 -6.63 7.54 -9.34
CA TYR A 153 -7.66 7.81 -8.33
C TYR A 153 -9.08 7.61 -8.89
N ALA A 154 -9.36 8.07 -10.11
CA ALA A 154 -10.61 7.80 -10.82
C ALA A 154 -10.88 6.29 -10.95
N THR A 155 -9.86 5.52 -11.32
CA THR A 155 -9.93 4.05 -11.42
C THR A 155 -10.29 3.40 -10.08
N ILE A 156 -9.68 3.86 -8.99
CA ILE A 156 -9.99 3.39 -7.64
C ILE A 156 -11.45 3.69 -7.29
N LEU A 157 -11.93 4.90 -7.56
CA LEU A 157 -13.30 5.31 -7.24
C LEU A 157 -14.32 4.57 -8.11
N ASP A 158 -14.06 4.40 -9.41
CA ASP A 158 -14.91 3.65 -10.33
C ASP A 158 -15.06 2.19 -9.95
N LYS A 159 -14.05 1.57 -9.34
CA LYS A 159 -14.17 0.20 -8.82
C LYS A 159 -15.36 0.06 -7.86
N TYR A 160 -15.68 1.08 -7.07
CA TYR A 160 -16.87 1.07 -6.20
C TYR A 160 -18.16 0.96 -7.01
N TYR A 161 -18.33 1.83 -8.01
CA TYR A 161 -19.54 1.88 -8.84
C TYR A 161 -19.68 0.61 -9.68
N TRP A 162 -18.58 0.15 -10.27
CA TRP A 162 -18.52 -1.07 -11.06
C TRP A 162 -18.90 -2.30 -10.23
N ALA A 163 -18.38 -2.43 -9.01
CA ALA A 163 -18.66 -3.57 -8.13
C ALA A 163 -20.00 -3.45 -7.36
N LYS A 164 -20.69 -2.32 -7.44
CA LYS A 164 -21.94 -2.08 -6.70
C LYS A 164 -23.04 -2.99 -7.24
N ARG A 165 -23.58 -3.87 -6.37
CA ARG A 165 -24.69 -4.76 -6.72
C ARG A 165 -25.87 -3.97 -7.28
N GLY A 166 -26.39 -4.42 -8.43
CA GLY A 166 -27.52 -3.80 -9.11
C GLY A 166 -27.16 -2.58 -9.97
N ASN A 167 -25.90 -2.14 -10.00
CA ASN A 167 -25.47 -0.98 -10.79
C ASN A 167 -25.09 -1.33 -12.25
N LYS A 168 -25.35 -2.56 -12.71
CA LYS A 168 -25.03 -3.06 -14.07
C LYS A 168 -23.60 -2.68 -14.53
N ASN A 169 -22.62 -2.75 -13.64
CA ASN A 169 -21.22 -2.39 -13.90
C ASN A 169 -20.99 -0.96 -14.40
N ARG A 170 -21.94 -0.03 -14.18
CA ARG A 170 -21.78 1.38 -14.54
C ARG A 170 -20.72 2.06 -13.67
N VAL A 171 -20.10 3.10 -14.22
CA VAL A 171 -19.04 3.89 -13.58
C VAL A 171 -19.40 5.38 -13.57
N LEU A 172 -18.68 6.19 -12.79
CA LEU A 172 -18.94 7.63 -12.68
C LEU A 172 -17.85 8.46 -13.35
N TYR A 173 -16.59 8.11 -13.17
CA TYR A 173 -15.46 8.93 -13.59
C TYR A 173 -15.00 8.58 -15.01
N GLY A 174 -15.12 7.33 -15.43
CA GLY A 174 -14.55 6.84 -16.68
C GLY A 174 -13.11 6.40 -16.46
N SER A 175 -12.86 5.11 -16.64
CA SER A 175 -11.59 4.44 -16.33
C SER A 175 -11.51 3.09 -17.03
N GLN A 176 -10.51 2.26 -16.69
CA GLN A 176 -10.43 0.88 -17.21
C GLN A 176 -11.65 0.00 -16.89
N PHE A 177 -12.50 0.38 -15.93
CA PHE A 177 -13.74 -0.35 -15.63
C PHE A 177 -14.89 -0.05 -16.59
N GLY A 178 -14.77 0.98 -17.42
CA GLY A 178 -15.77 1.39 -18.39
C GLY A 178 -15.90 2.91 -18.49
N MET A 179 -16.91 3.35 -19.22
CA MET A 179 -17.25 4.75 -19.40
C MET A 179 -18.62 5.08 -18.81
N PRO A 180 -18.83 6.32 -18.32
CA PRO A 180 -20.11 6.73 -17.77
C PRO A 180 -21.21 6.83 -18.83
N CYS A 181 -22.46 6.80 -18.37
CA CYS A 181 -23.63 6.85 -19.23
C CYS A 181 -23.90 8.26 -19.74
N LYS A 182 -24.45 8.42 -20.96
CA LYS A 182 -24.78 9.74 -21.52
C LYS A 182 -25.70 10.59 -20.62
N ASN A 183 -26.60 9.93 -19.88
CA ASN A 183 -27.53 10.60 -18.96
C ASN A 183 -26.88 11.06 -17.65
N THR A 184 -25.66 10.61 -17.30
CA THR A 184 -24.92 11.05 -16.11
C THR A 184 -23.80 12.06 -16.46
N ARG A 185 -23.79 12.59 -17.68
CA ARG A 185 -22.69 13.41 -18.20
C ARG A 185 -22.31 14.61 -17.33
N GLU A 186 -23.30 15.37 -16.87
CA GLU A 186 -23.04 16.52 -15.99
C GLU A 186 -22.42 16.09 -14.65
N GLU A 187 -22.98 15.05 -14.03
CA GLU A 187 -22.48 14.48 -12.77
C GLU A 187 -21.05 13.95 -12.92
N SER A 188 -20.81 13.15 -13.98
CA SER A 188 -19.52 12.57 -14.30
C SER A 188 -18.45 13.64 -14.53
N ASN A 189 -18.75 14.65 -15.35
CA ASN A 189 -17.80 15.73 -15.63
C ASN A 189 -17.52 16.57 -14.37
N ALA A 190 -18.53 16.87 -13.55
CA ALA A 190 -18.33 17.54 -12.27
C ALA A 190 -17.45 16.71 -11.32
N ALA A 191 -17.67 15.39 -11.25
CA ALA A 191 -16.86 14.48 -10.44
C ALA A 191 -15.40 14.41 -10.93
N ARG A 192 -15.17 14.37 -12.24
CA ARG A 192 -13.83 14.39 -12.85
C ARG A 192 -13.08 15.67 -12.54
N VAL A 193 -13.70 16.83 -12.75
CA VAL A 193 -13.10 18.14 -12.43
C VAL A 193 -12.74 18.22 -10.94
N LYS A 194 -13.59 17.69 -10.04
CA LYS A 194 -13.32 17.67 -8.60
C LYS A 194 -12.01 16.95 -8.25
N ILE A 195 -11.64 15.91 -9.01
CA ILE A 195 -10.40 15.14 -8.79
C ILE A 195 -9.24 15.57 -9.70
N GLY A 196 -9.37 16.69 -10.42
CA GLY A 196 -8.31 17.24 -11.27
C GLY A 196 -8.21 16.59 -12.65
N LEU A 197 -9.26 15.91 -13.12
CA LEU A 197 -9.35 15.43 -14.50
C LEU A 197 -10.14 16.40 -15.37
N GLU A 198 -9.76 16.48 -16.64
CA GLU A 198 -10.56 17.15 -17.66
C GLU A 198 -11.91 16.43 -17.86
N PRO A 199 -12.98 17.18 -18.21
CA PRO A 199 -14.23 16.58 -18.68
C PRO A 199 -14.01 15.57 -19.82
N LEU A 200 -14.88 14.56 -19.89
CA LEU A 200 -14.87 13.62 -21.02
C LEU A 200 -15.44 14.28 -22.28
N ASN A 201 -15.02 13.80 -23.45
CA ASN A 201 -15.65 14.18 -24.71
C ASN A 201 -17.07 13.60 -24.76
N ASN A 202 -17.95 14.22 -25.55
CA ASN A 202 -19.33 13.71 -25.67
C ASN A 202 -19.39 12.27 -26.20
N ASP A 203 -18.45 11.89 -27.07
CA ASP A 203 -18.39 10.56 -27.70
C ASP A 203 -17.84 9.48 -26.76
N ASP A 204 -17.23 9.88 -25.65
CA ASP A 204 -16.70 8.95 -24.64
C ASP A 204 -17.83 8.34 -23.78
N PHE A 205 -19.02 8.94 -23.77
CA PHE A 205 -20.17 8.47 -22.99
C PHE A 205 -20.95 7.39 -23.73
N ILE A 206 -21.35 6.34 -23.00
CA ILE A 206 -22.09 5.20 -23.57
C ILE A 206 -23.59 5.30 -23.34
N ASP A 207 -24.37 4.70 -24.23
CA ASP A 207 -25.80 4.48 -24.02
C ASP A 207 -25.98 3.34 -23.02
N CYS A 208 -26.53 3.67 -21.84
CA CYS A 208 -26.84 2.68 -20.83
C CYS A 208 -28.34 2.39 -20.85
N GLU A 209 -28.70 1.12 -21.01
CA GLU A 209 -30.09 0.67 -20.83
C GLU A 209 -30.50 0.84 -19.37
N ASP A 210 -31.62 1.52 -19.11
CA ASP A 210 -32.16 1.80 -17.77
C ASP A 210 -32.24 0.55 -16.88
#